data_AF-A0A519VQC8-F1
#
_entry.id   AF-A0A519VQC8-F1
#
_cell.length_a   1.000
_cell.length_b   1.000
_cell.length_c   1.000
_cell.angle_alpha   90.00
_cell.angle_beta   90.00
_cell.angle_gamma   90.00
#
_symmetry.space_group_name_H-M   'P 1'
#
loop_
_entity.id
_entity.type
_entity.pdbx_description
1 polymer ?
#
loop_
_entity_poly.entity_id
_entity_poly.type
_entity_poly.pdbx_seq_one_letter_code
_entity_poly.pdbx_strand_id
1 'polypeptide(L)'
;MTFLNQKKITISQLLSHTAGLGTGGFFGYQINDTIPNLNQILDGIHPANSDAVRSINGPGNEYYYSGGGTTVIRKILEDKLKTNYSSLMQTTVLNPLRMKQSTYSQPLQASTVNYARGYIGDGQVVPGGYHIFPELAPDGLWSNSTDIGKVIVEVQKSLKGKSTYLKKITTQKMFANVLPLSNYTLGFVVEKKPGETYFSHKGANYGTVLYSEITFFPFHFADTTMLVSEKDMRR
;
A
#
# COMPACT_ATOMS: atom_id res chain seq x y z
N MET A 1 -19.00 6.23 -12.60
CA MET A 1 -17.93 5.84 -13.54
C MET A 1 -18.45 4.69 -14.38
N THR A 2 -18.43 4.84 -15.70
CA THR A 2 -18.81 3.79 -16.66
C THR A 2 -17.59 2.91 -16.90
N PHE A 3 -17.69 1.62 -16.58
CA PHE A 3 -16.59 0.65 -16.75
C PHE A 3 -16.71 -0.06 -18.10
N LEU A 4 -15.58 -0.42 -18.73
CA LEU A 4 -15.60 -1.25 -19.93
C LEU A 4 -16.34 -2.56 -19.62
N ASN A 5 -17.20 -3.01 -20.54
CA ASN A 5 -18.00 -4.24 -20.46
C ASN A 5 -19.15 -4.29 -19.43
N GLN A 6 -19.58 -3.18 -18.82
CA GLN A 6 -20.75 -3.10 -17.89
C GLN A 6 -20.70 -4.06 -16.67
N LYS A 7 -19.59 -4.77 -16.44
CA LYS A 7 -19.42 -5.64 -15.27
C LYS A 7 -19.07 -4.81 -14.05
N LYS A 8 -19.71 -5.12 -12.92
CA LYS A 8 -19.45 -4.45 -11.64
C LYS A 8 -18.09 -4.89 -11.09
N ILE A 9 -17.24 -3.92 -10.75
CA ILE A 9 -16.00 -4.15 -10.01
C ILE A 9 -16.32 -4.45 -8.55
N THR A 10 -15.65 -5.44 -7.97
CA THR A 10 -15.75 -5.81 -6.55
C THR A 10 -14.59 -5.25 -5.72
N ILE A 11 -14.76 -5.14 -4.40
CA ILE A 11 -13.67 -4.77 -3.48
C ILE A 11 -12.52 -5.77 -3.55
N SER A 12 -12.80 -7.07 -3.66
CA SER A 12 -11.77 -8.10 -3.80
C SER A 12 -10.94 -7.90 -5.07
N GLN A 13 -11.56 -7.46 -6.17
CA GLN A 13 -10.85 -7.17 -7.41
C GLN A 13 -9.96 -5.92 -7.30
N LEU A 14 -10.41 -4.89 -6.58
CA LEU A 14 -9.57 -3.71 -6.30
C LEU A 14 -8.36 -4.09 -5.44
N LEU A 15 -8.57 -4.85 -4.36
CA LEU A 15 -7.53 -5.26 -3.41
C LEU A 15 -6.49 -6.24 -4.00
N SER A 16 -6.84 -6.93 -5.08
CA SER A 16 -5.98 -7.92 -5.74
C SER A 16 -5.44 -7.47 -7.09
N HIS A 17 -5.66 -6.20 -7.47
CA HIS A 17 -5.25 -5.67 -8.77
C HIS A 17 -5.83 -6.44 -9.96
N THR A 18 -7.07 -6.93 -9.83
CA THR A 18 -7.81 -7.65 -10.89
C THR A 18 -9.05 -6.89 -11.34
N ALA A 19 -9.16 -5.61 -10.98
CA ALA A 19 -10.29 -4.75 -11.36
C ALA A 19 -10.21 -4.23 -12.81
N GLY A 20 -9.05 -4.36 -13.46
CA GLY A 20 -8.82 -3.84 -14.81
C GLY A 20 -8.79 -2.30 -14.87
N LEU A 21 -8.34 -1.65 -13.79
CA LEU A 21 -8.17 -0.20 -13.71
C LEU A 21 -6.73 0.19 -14.04
N GLY A 22 -6.57 1.32 -14.73
CA GLY A 22 -5.26 1.91 -15.04
C GLY A 22 -4.59 2.57 -13.85
N THR A 23 -3.55 3.36 -14.13
CA THR A 23 -2.72 4.07 -13.15
C THR A 23 -1.98 3.11 -12.21
N GLY A 24 -0.78 2.69 -12.64
CA GLY A 24 0.02 1.70 -11.92
C GLY A 24 0.59 2.21 -10.60
N GLY A 25 1.20 3.39 -10.60
CA GLY A 25 1.76 4.05 -9.42
C GLY A 25 1.83 5.55 -9.61
N PHE A 26 2.39 6.25 -8.62
CA PHE A 26 2.40 7.71 -8.56
C PHE A 26 3.83 8.22 -8.37
N PHE A 27 4.15 9.37 -8.97
CA PHE A 27 5.46 10.01 -8.82
C PHE A 27 5.57 10.84 -7.53
N GLY A 28 4.44 11.17 -6.92
CA GLY A 28 4.34 12.12 -5.82
C GLY A 28 4.58 13.56 -6.28
N TYR A 29 4.62 14.46 -5.31
CA TYR A 29 4.66 15.91 -5.47
C TYR A 29 5.79 16.50 -4.64
N GLN A 30 6.43 17.55 -5.12
CA GLN A 30 7.38 18.30 -4.32
C GLN A 30 6.66 19.07 -3.20
N ILE A 31 7.40 19.43 -2.15
CA ILE A 31 6.85 20.12 -0.97
C ILE A 31 6.14 21.44 -1.34
N ASN A 32 6.58 22.11 -2.41
CA ASN A 32 6.05 23.40 -2.85
C ASN A 32 5.04 23.29 -4.00
N ASP A 33 4.69 22.07 -4.44
CA ASP A 33 3.71 21.86 -5.49
C ASP A 33 2.29 22.17 -5.00
N THR A 34 1.41 22.50 -5.94
CA THR A 34 -0.03 22.52 -5.65
C THR A 34 -0.55 21.09 -5.59
N ILE A 35 -1.00 20.67 -4.40
CA ILE A 35 -1.41 19.29 -4.16
C ILE A 35 -2.88 19.08 -4.60
N PRO A 36 -3.19 18.10 -5.46
CA PRO A 36 -4.57 17.82 -5.86
C PRO A 36 -5.37 17.20 -4.72
N ASN A 37 -6.68 17.40 -4.76
CA ASN A 37 -7.60 16.61 -3.93
C ASN A 37 -7.85 15.21 -4.54
N LEU A 38 -8.46 14.32 -3.75
CA LEU A 38 -8.71 12.94 -4.15
C LEU A 38 -9.54 12.81 -5.43
N ASN A 39 -10.53 13.67 -5.66
CA ASN A 39 -11.34 13.60 -6.88
C ASN A 39 -10.55 14.07 -8.10
N GLN A 40 -9.72 15.10 -7.96
CA GLN A 40 -8.81 15.55 -9.02
C GLN A 40 -7.86 14.43 -9.44
N ILE A 41 -7.28 13.69 -8.49
CA ILE A 41 -6.44 12.51 -8.77
C ILE A 41 -7.24 11.45 -9.53
N LEU A 42 -8.42 11.06 -9.02
CA LEU A 42 -9.24 10.03 -9.65
C LEU A 42 -9.70 10.39 -11.07
N ASP A 43 -9.87 11.69 -11.35
CA ASP A 43 -10.27 12.19 -12.65
C ASP A 43 -9.11 12.67 -13.54
N GLY A 44 -7.86 12.59 -13.07
CA GLY A 44 -6.69 13.05 -13.82
C GLY A 44 -6.74 14.55 -14.13
N ILE A 45 -7.38 15.34 -13.26
CA ILE A 45 -7.58 16.78 -13.44
C ILE A 45 -6.46 17.52 -12.72
N HIS A 46 -5.79 18.45 -13.42
CA HIS A 46 -4.76 19.31 -12.84
C HIS A 46 -5.21 19.91 -11.48
N PRO A 47 -4.37 19.89 -10.44
CA PRO A 47 -2.93 19.60 -10.46
C PRO A 47 -2.57 18.12 -10.30
N ALA A 48 -3.49 17.18 -10.57
CA ALA A 48 -3.10 15.78 -10.71
C ALA A 48 -2.00 15.63 -11.77
N ASN A 49 -0.95 14.86 -11.46
CA ASN A 49 0.17 14.55 -12.34
C ASN A 49 0.14 13.09 -12.84
N SER A 50 -0.99 12.42 -12.62
CA SER A 50 -1.27 11.06 -13.05
C SER A 50 -2.48 11.05 -13.98
N ASP A 51 -2.55 10.03 -14.84
CA ASP A 51 -3.71 9.81 -15.69
C ASP A 51 -4.95 9.49 -14.86
N ALA A 52 -6.11 9.84 -15.40
CA ALA A 52 -7.39 9.54 -14.80
C ALA A 52 -7.57 8.04 -14.56
N VAL A 53 -8.10 7.66 -13.39
CA VAL A 53 -8.35 6.26 -13.07
C VAL A 53 -9.54 5.78 -13.89
N ARG A 54 -9.26 5.00 -14.94
CA ARG A 54 -10.27 4.46 -15.88
C ARG A 54 -10.11 2.96 -16.04
N SER A 55 -11.18 2.32 -16.48
CA SER A 55 -11.13 0.91 -16.89
C SER A 55 -10.33 0.82 -18.17
N ILE A 56 -9.29 -0.01 -18.16
CA ILE A 56 -8.47 -0.32 -19.33
C ILE A 56 -8.65 -1.78 -19.77
N ASN A 57 -9.10 -2.64 -18.83
CA ASN A 57 -9.36 -4.06 -19.03
C ASN A 57 -10.68 -4.47 -18.34
N GLY A 58 -11.20 -5.64 -18.72
CA GLY A 58 -12.37 -6.23 -18.06
C GLY A 58 -12.04 -6.73 -16.64
N PRO A 59 -12.92 -6.50 -15.65
CA PRO A 59 -12.67 -6.94 -14.28
C PRO A 59 -12.66 -8.47 -14.17
N GLY A 60 -11.65 -9.00 -13.48
CA GLY A 60 -11.42 -10.43 -13.26
C GLY A 60 -10.73 -11.15 -14.43
N ASN A 61 -10.34 -10.45 -15.49
CA ASN A 61 -9.69 -11.07 -16.65
C ASN A 61 -8.22 -11.43 -16.35
N GLU A 62 -7.48 -10.50 -15.74
CA GLU A 62 -6.05 -10.64 -15.51
C GLU A 62 -5.61 -9.83 -14.29
N TYR A 63 -4.37 -10.07 -13.86
CA TYR A 63 -3.68 -9.22 -12.90
C TYR A 63 -3.06 -8.03 -13.62
N TYR A 64 -3.37 -6.83 -13.16
CA TYR A 64 -2.79 -5.58 -13.62
C TYR A 64 -2.64 -4.63 -12.43
N TYR A 65 -1.40 -4.45 -11.94
CA TYR A 65 -1.11 -3.62 -10.77
C TYR A 65 -1.65 -2.19 -10.95
N SER A 66 -2.46 -1.73 -10.00
CA SER A 66 -3.18 -0.47 -10.10
C SER A 66 -3.22 0.26 -8.75
N GLY A 67 -2.28 1.20 -8.58
CA GLY A 67 -2.35 2.22 -7.54
C GLY A 67 -3.66 3.02 -7.63
N GLY A 68 -4.15 3.30 -8.83
CA GLY A 68 -5.46 3.92 -9.05
C GLY A 68 -6.62 3.13 -8.43
N GLY A 69 -6.63 1.80 -8.57
CA GLY A 69 -7.61 0.93 -7.93
C GLY A 69 -7.53 0.96 -6.40
N THR A 70 -6.33 1.07 -5.85
CA THR A 70 -6.14 1.25 -4.40
C THR A 70 -6.59 2.65 -3.93
N THR A 71 -6.39 3.69 -4.74
CA THR A 71 -6.95 5.03 -4.49
C THR A 71 -8.48 5.04 -4.52
N VAL A 72 -9.11 4.22 -5.37
CA VAL A 72 -10.57 4.01 -5.32
C VAL A 72 -11.02 3.36 -4.01
N ILE A 73 -10.25 2.43 -3.44
CA ILE A 73 -10.56 1.84 -2.12
C ILE A 73 -10.58 2.94 -1.06
N ARG A 74 -9.60 3.85 -1.06
CA ARG A 74 -9.61 5.01 -0.16
C ARG A 74 -10.91 5.80 -0.32
N LYS A 75 -11.29 6.16 -1.55
CA LYS A 75 -12.52 6.93 -1.81
C LYS A 75 -13.75 6.23 -1.26
N ILE A 76 -13.86 4.92 -1.46
CA ILE A 76 -14.97 4.10 -0.94
C ILE A 76 -15.00 4.16 0.59
N LEU A 77 -13.85 4.00 1.25
CA LEU A 77 -13.77 4.06 2.71
C LEU A 77 -14.17 5.43 3.25
N GLU A 78 -13.62 6.52 2.69
CA GLU A 78 -13.96 7.89 3.13
C GLU A 78 -15.45 8.20 2.90
N ASP A 79 -16.00 7.81 1.74
CA ASP A 79 -17.41 8.05 1.42
C ASP A 79 -18.37 7.27 2.32
N LYS A 80 -18.03 6.03 2.66
CA LYS A 80 -18.88 5.13 3.45
C LYS A 80 -18.78 5.41 4.95
N LEU A 81 -17.58 5.72 5.43
CA LEU A 81 -17.32 5.91 6.85
C LEU A 81 -17.34 7.39 7.27
N LYS A 82 -17.47 8.31 6.31
CA LYS A 82 -17.55 9.76 6.53
C LYS A 82 -16.40 10.29 7.40
N THR A 83 -15.22 9.73 7.19
CA THR A 83 -13.98 10.10 7.89
C THR A 83 -12.83 10.10 6.88
N ASN A 84 -11.82 10.94 7.10
CA ASN A 84 -10.65 10.96 6.22
C ASN A 84 -9.79 9.70 6.43
N TYR A 85 -9.08 9.27 5.39
CA TYR A 85 -8.31 8.02 5.39
C TYR A 85 -7.22 8.00 6.45
N SER A 86 -6.52 9.12 6.70
CA SER A 86 -5.47 9.17 7.71
C SER A 86 -6.03 8.90 9.11
N SER A 87 -7.14 9.54 9.49
CA SER A 87 -7.82 9.29 10.76
C SER A 87 -8.39 7.87 10.86
N LEU A 88 -8.91 7.34 9.75
CA LEU A 88 -9.37 5.96 9.69
C LEU A 88 -8.22 4.98 9.98
N MET A 89 -7.10 5.10 9.27
CA MET A 89 -5.94 4.23 9.46
C MET A 89 -5.34 4.38 10.86
N GLN A 90 -5.27 5.61 11.38
CA GLN A 90 -4.80 5.86 12.73
C GLN A 90 -5.61 5.09 13.78
N THR A 91 -6.94 5.18 13.70
CA THR A 91 -7.84 4.60 14.72
C THR A 91 -8.06 3.10 14.53
N THR A 92 -8.10 2.64 13.29
CA THR A 92 -8.45 1.25 12.99
C THR A 92 -7.25 0.34 12.89
N VAL A 93 -6.07 0.82 12.48
CA VAL A 93 -4.88 -0.04 12.25
C VAL A 93 -3.69 0.39 13.10
N LEU A 94 -3.24 1.64 12.98
CA LEU A 94 -1.97 2.07 13.59
C LEU A 94 -2.03 2.06 15.12
N ASN A 95 -3.10 2.58 15.73
CA ASN A 95 -3.27 2.57 17.18
C ASN A 95 -3.43 1.14 17.74
N PRO A 96 -4.34 0.29 17.21
CA PRO A 96 -4.48 -1.09 17.69
C PRO A 96 -3.20 -1.90 17.61
N LEU A 97 -2.40 -1.70 16.55
CA LEU A 97 -1.12 -2.40 16.37
C LEU A 97 0.05 -1.67 17.04
N ARG A 98 -0.20 -0.55 17.73
CA ARG A 98 0.82 0.26 18.42
C ARG A 98 1.95 0.71 17.49
N MET A 99 1.61 1.07 16.26
CA MET A 99 2.52 1.60 15.25
C MET A 99 2.76 3.11 15.48
N LYS A 100 3.49 3.43 16.56
CA LYS A 100 3.65 4.81 17.07
C LYS A 100 4.54 5.70 16.21
N GLN A 101 5.32 5.13 15.31
CA GLN A 101 6.24 5.81 14.40
C GLN A 101 5.71 5.73 12.95
N SER A 102 4.41 5.53 12.81
CA SER A 102 3.75 5.40 11.52
C SER A 102 2.63 6.43 11.38
N THR A 103 2.47 6.99 10.20
CA THR A 103 1.42 7.98 9.91
C THR A 103 1.10 8.03 8.41
N TYR A 104 -0.14 8.35 8.09
CA TYR A 104 -0.58 8.73 6.74
C TYR A 104 -0.69 10.25 6.57
N SER A 105 -0.30 11.04 7.59
CA SER A 105 -0.34 12.50 7.50
C SER A 105 0.68 12.98 6.49
N GLN A 106 0.21 13.77 5.51
CA GLN A 106 1.05 14.36 4.49
C GLN A 106 0.61 15.80 4.19
N PRO A 107 1.56 16.75 4.03
CA PRO A 107 3.00 16.60 4.32
C PRO A 107 3.24 16.23 5.79
N LEU A 108 4.41 15.67 6.09
CA LEU A 108 4.81 15.41 7.48
C LEU A 108 4.77 16.74 8.26
N GLN A 109 4.24 16.69 9.48
CA GLN A 109 4.23 17.86 10.35
C GLN A 109 5.67 18.27 10.68
N ALA A 110 5.92 19.57 10.83
CA ALA A 110 7.27 20.09 11.16
C ALA A 110 7.85 19.49 12.47
N SER A 111 6.98 19.07 13.38
CA SER A 111 7.33 18.38 14.64
C SER A 111 7.79 16.92 14.43
N THR A 112 7.62 16.35 13.24
CA THR A 112 8.07 15.00 12.91
C THR A 112 9.58 15.00 12.79
N VAL A 113 10.24 14.58 13.87
CA VAL A 113 11.68 14.41 13.92
C VAL A 113 12.06 13.01 13.45
N ASN A 114 13.23 12.87 12.82
CA ASN A 114 13.85 11.58 12.49
C ASN A 114 13.15 10.73 11.41
N TYR A 115 12.98 11.28 10.21
CA TYR A 115 12.61 10.52 9.01
C TYR A 115 13.82 10.38 8.05
N ALA A 116 13.85 9.29 7.29
CA ALA A 116 14.83 9.12 6.24
C ALA A 116 14.55 10.07 5.07
N ARG A 117 15.59 10.71 4.54
CA ARG A 117 15.48 11.47 3.30
C ARG A 117 15.53 10.54 2.10
N GLY A 118 14.77 10.87 1.07
CA GLY A 118 14.87 10.24 -0.23
C GLY A 118 16.14 10.68 -0.95
N TYR A 119 16.76 9.75 -1.67
CA TYR A 119 17.92 9.98 -2.52
C TYR A 119 17.63 9.46 -3.92
N ILE A 120 18.13 10.13 -4.94
CA ILE A 120 18.04 9.69 -6.34
C ILE A 120 19.35 9.09 -6.81
N GLY A 121 19.38 8.57 -8.04
CA GLY A 121 20.43 7.70 -8.57
C GLY A 121 21.88 8.23 -8.60
N ASP A 122 22.13 9.48 -8.27
CA ASP A 122 23.48 10.07 -8.11
C ASP A 122 23.83 10.38 -6.64
N GLY A 123 22.99 9.94 -5.69
CA GLY A 123 23.13 10.23 -4.28
C GLY A 123 22.71 11.64 -3.88
N GLN A 124 22.10 12.41 -4.79
CA GLN A 124 21.47 13.68 -4.43
C GLN A 124 20.20 13.44 -3.62
N VAL A 125 19.96 14.32 -2.65
CA VAL A 125 18.76 14.32 -1.83
C VAL A 125 17.59 14.85 -2.66
N VAL A 126 16.45 14.18 -2.61
CA VAL A 126 15.19 14.70 -3.20
C VAL A 126 14.92 16.11 -2.66
N PRO A 127 14.58 17.11 -3.49
CA PRO A 127 14.26 18.45 -3.01
C PRO A 127 13.18 18.43 -1.91
N GLY A 128 13.44 19.11 -0.79
CA GLY A 128 12.56 19.05 0.39
C GLY A 128 12.69 17.77 1.23
N GLY A 129 13.53 16.81 0.80
CA GLY A 129 13.83 15.56 1.48
C GLY A 129 12.93 14.40 1.09
N TYR A 130 11.75 14.63 0.54
CA TYR A 130 10.78 13.61 0.13
C TYR A 130 9.70 14.21 -0.78
N HIS A 131 8.97 13.34 -1.49
CA HIS A 131 7.73 13.71 -2.18
C HIS A 131 6.48 13.45 -1.32
N ILE A 132 5.46 14.28 -1.52
CA ILE A 132 4.12 14.13 -0.97
C ILE A 132 3.32 13.18 -1.88
N PHE A 133 2.64 12.20 -1.30
CA PHE A 133 1.79 11.23 -2.01
C PHE A 133 0.34 11.39 -1.56
N PRO A 134 -0.41 12.35 -2.12
CA PRO A 134 -1.76 12.69 -1.70
C PRO A 134 -2.78 11.57 -1.95
N GLU A 135 -2.42 10.49 -2.65
CA GLU A 135 -3.21 9.28 -2.85
C GLU A 135 -3.43 8.49 -1.56
N LEU A 136 -2.44 8.57 -0.65
CA LEU A 136 -2.38 7.93 0.67
C LEU A 136 -2.40 6.40 0.68
N ALA A 137 -3.51 5.77 0.26
CA ALA A 137 -3.68 4.33 0.41
C ALA A 137 -2.61 3.49 -0.31
N PRO A 138 -2.20 3.81 -1.56
CA PRO A 138 -1.20 3.00 -2.25
C PRO A 138 0.25 3.31 -1.82
N ASP A 139 0.56 4.56 -1.42
CA ASP A 139 1.97 5.00 -1.29
C ASP A 139 2.25 6.00 -0.16
N GLY A 140 1.26 6.33 0.68
CA GLY A 140 1.38 7.44 1.64
C GLY A 140 1.68 7.08 3.09
N LEU A 141 1.99 5.82 3.40
CA LEU A 141 2.36 5.40 4.74
C LEU A 141 3.83 5.76 5.02
N TRP A 142 4.05 6.67 5.95
CA TRP A 142 5.33 6.81 6.63
C TRP A 142 5.40 5.79 7.77
N SER A 143 6.51 5.05 7.88
CA SER A 143 6.69 4.01 8.90
C SER A 143 8.16 3.68 9.13
N ASN A 144 8.43 2.75 10.05
CA ASN A 144 9.74 2.14 10.27
C ASN A 144 9.62 0.60 10.30
N SER A 145 10.76 -0.10 10.29
CA SER A 145 10.79 -1.56 10.19
C SER A 145 10.14 -2.24 11.40
N THR A 146 10.28 -1.65 12.59
CA THR A 146 9.66 -2.12 13.83
C THR A 146 8.13 -2.08 13.75
N ASP A 147 7.56 -1.00 13.22
CA ASP A 147 6.11 -0.85 13.11
C ASP A 147 5.52 -1.73 12.01
N ILE A 148 6.17 -1.83 10.86
CA ILE A 148 5.80 -2.81 9.82
C ILE A 148 5.91 -4.24 10.36
N GLY A 149 6.94 -4.53 11.16
CA GLY A 149 7.10 -5.80 11.90
C GLY A 149 5.88 -6.16 12.75
N LYS A 150 5.20 -5.18 13.35
CA LYS A 150 3.98 -5.43 14.14
C LYS A 150 2.82 -5.90 13.26
N VAL A 151 2.68 -5.37 12.05
CA VAL A 151 1.67 -5.83 11.07
C VAL A 151 1.94 -7.28 10.68
N ILE A 152 3.19 -7.61 10.39
CA ILE A 152 3.64 -8.97 10.02
C ILE A 152 3.31 -9.97 11.13
N VAL A 153 3.74 -9.66 12.36
CA VAL A 153 3.49 -10.49 13.53
C VAL A 153 1.99 -10.65 13.79
N GLU A 154 1.19 -9.61 13.56
CA GLU A 154 -0.26 -9.68 13.73
C GLU A 154 -0.92 -10.63 12.71
N VAL A 155 -0.54 -10.55 11.44
CA VAL A 155 -1.01 -11.46 10.39
C VAL A 155 -0.65 -12.91 10.74
N GLN A 156 0.57 -13.16 11.22
CA GLN A 156 1.01 -14.49 11.66
C GLN A 156 0.23 -15.01 12.88
N LYS A 157 0.03 -14.16 13.90
CA LYS A 157 -0.80 -14.50 15.07
C LYS A 157 -2.21 -14.84 14.62
N SER A 158 -2.77 -14.10 13.66
CA SER A 158 -4.08 -14.38 13.09
C SER A 158 -4.17 -15.76 12.44
N LEU A 159 -3.22 -16.13 11.58
CA LEU A 159 -3.16 -17.46 10.95
C LEU A 159 -3.08 -18.60 11.98
N LYS A 160 -2.36 -18.37 13.09
CA LYS A 160 -2.25 -19.30 14.22
C LYS A 160 -3.48 -19.29 15.14
N GLY A 161 -4.47 -18.43 14.90
CA GLY A 161 -5.66 -18.28 15.75
C GLY A 161 -5.37 -17.63 17.12
N LYS A 162 -4.24 -16.91 17.24
CA LYS A 162 -3.74 -16.27 18.46
C LYS A 162 -3.93 -14.76 18.49
N SER A 163 -4.42 -14.16 17.40
CA SER A 163 -4.71 -12.74 17.35
C SER A 163 -6.05 -12.42 18.03
N THR A 164 -6.08 -11.30 18.75
CA THR A 164 -7.30 -10.70 19.33
C THR A 164 -7.85 -9.54 18.50
N TYR A 165 -7.16 -9.12 17.45
CA TYR A 165 -7.52 -7.98 16.60
C TYR A 165 -7.90 -8.42 15.18
N LEU A 166 -7.01 -9.10 14.45
CA LEU A 166 -7.30 -9.68 13.13
C LEU A 166 -7.76 -11.14 13.24
N LYS A 167 -9.01 -11.44 12.85
CA LYS A 167 -9.55 -12.82 12.90
C LYS A 167 -8.88 -13.73 11.88
N LYS A 168 -8.62 -14.99 12.27
CA LYS A 168 -8.02 -16.03 11.40
C LYS A 168 -8.72 -16.17 10.05
N ILE A 169 -10.05 -16.20 10.06
CA ILE A 169 -10.85 -16.33 8.84
C ILE A 169 -10.68 -15.13 7.89
N THR A 170 -10.43 -13.93 8.43
CA THR A 170 -10.15 -12.73 7.63
C THR A 170 -8.80 -12.88 6.94
N THR A 171 -7.75 -13.27 7.66
CA THR A 171 -6.43 -13.48 7.04
C THR A 171 -6.43 -14.61 6.02
N GLN A 172 -7.16 -15.69 6.26
CA GLN A 172 -7.34 -16.76 5.28
C GLN A 172 -8.01 -16.25 3.99
N LYS A 173 -9.00 -15.35 4.10
CA LYS A 173 -9.59 -14.66 2.93
C LYS A 173 -8.59 -13.74 2.25
N MET A 174 -7.78 -13.02 3.03
CA MET A 174 -6.74 -12.14 2.47
C MET A 174 -5.72 -12.92 1.65
N PHE A 175 -5.44 -14.18 2.02
CA PHE A 175 -4.46 -15.05 1.36
C PHE A 175 -5.08 -15.96 0.28
N ALA A 176 -6.39 -15.88 0.05
CA ALA A 176 -7.04 -16.62 -1.01
C ALA A 176 -6.77 -15.94 -2.36
N ASN A 177 -6.39 -16.74 -3.36
CA ASN A 177 -6.25 -16.26 -4.73
C ASN A 177 -7.60 -15.72 -5.23
N VAL A 178 -7.61 -14.48 -5.73
CA VAL A 178 -8.79 -13.90 -6.40
C VAL A 178 -8.83 -14.33 -7.86
N LEU A 179 -7.66 -14.37 -8.50
CA LEU A 179 -7.47 -14.91 -9.85
C LEU A 179 -6.62 -16.19 -9.75
N PRO A 180 -7.03 -17.32 -10.37
CA PRO A 180 -6.34 -18.60 -10.20
C PRO A 180 -4.85 -18.59 -10.57
N LEU A 181 -4.45 -17.80 -11.56
CA LEU A 181 -3.07 -17.74 -12.06
C LEU A 181 -2.23 -16.60 -11.45
N SER A 182 -2.80 -15.80 -10.53
CA SER A 182 -2.07 -14.74 -9.85
C SER A 182 -1.80 -15.12 -8.40
N ASN A 183 -0.56 -14.92 -7.96
CA ASN A 183 -0.18 -15.01 -6.55
C ASN A 183 -0.45 -13.70 -5.78
N TYR A 184 -0.93 -12.64 -6.44
CA TYR A 184 -1.38 -11.43 -5.76
C TYR A 184 -2.80 -11.64 -5.22
N THR A 185 -2.94 -11.61 -3.91
CA THR A 185 -4.18 -11.80 -3.16
C THR A 185 -4.69 -10.45 -2.63
N LEU A 186 -5.45 -10.39 -1.54
CA LEU A 186 -5.95 -9.12 -1.02
C LEU A 186 -4.84 -8.39 -0.27
N GLY A 187 -4.10 -7.53 -1.00
CA GLY A 187 -3.04 -6.68 -0.43
C GLY A 187 -1.71 -7.40 -0.15
N PHE A 188 -1.49 -8.61 -0.66
CA PHE A 188 -0.24 -9.35 -0.51
C PHE A 188 0.08 -10.15 -1.77
N VAL A 189 1.36 -10.42 -2.00
CA VAL A 189 1.82 -11.54 -2.83
C VAL A 189 1.93 -12.76 -1.92
N VAL A 190 1.27 -13.87 -2.25
CA VAL A 190 1.28 -15.09 -1.44
C VAL A 190 1.82 -16.27 -2.25
N GLU A 191 2.93 -16.85 -1.80
CA GLU A 191 3.55 -18.01 -2.42
C GLU A 191 3.40 -19.24 -1.54
N LYS A 192 2.89 -20.33 -2.10
CA LYS A 192 2.75 -21.61 -1.39
C LYS A 192 3.84 -22.56 -1.89
N LYS A 193 4.70 -23.01 -0.97
CA LYS A 193 5.69 -24.07 -1.20
C LYS A 193 5.29 -25.32 -0.41
N PRO A 194 5.83 -26.52 -0.69
CA PRO A 194 5.49 -27.71 0.07
C PRO A 194 5.66 -27.51 1.58
N GLY A 195 4.55 -27.56 2.32
CA GLY A 195 4.52 -27.35 3.77
C GLY A 195 4.55 -25.88 4.21
N GLU A 196 4.77 -24.91 3.33
CA GLU A 196 5.10 -23.52 3.69
C GLU A 196 4.27 -22.49 2.92
N THR A 197 4.06 -21.31 3.52
CA THR A 197 3.30 -20.22 2.88
C THR A 197 3.97 -18.90 3.18
N TYR A 198 4.46 -18.22 2.15
CA TYR A 198 5.15 -16.94 2.20
C TYR A 198 4.16 -15.85 1.81
N PHE A 199 4.26 -14.68 2.43
CA PHE A 199 3.46 -13.52 2.03
C PHE A 199 4.35 -12.29 2.02
N SER A 200 4.26 -11.42 1.03
CA SER A 200 5.10 -10.23 0.92
C SER A 200 4.36 -9.07 0.27
N HIS A 201 4.96 -7.89 0.33
CA HIS A 201 4.53 -6.73 -0.45
C HIS A 201 5.73 -5.83 -0.69
N LYS A 202 5.95 -5.38 -1.92
CA LYS A 202 7.06 -4.47 -2.24
C LYS A 202 6.54 -3.03 -2.29
N GLY A 203 7.39 -2.06 -2.00
CA GLY A 203 7.05 -0.64 -2.10
C GLY A 203 8.23 0.17 -2.61
N ALA A 204 7.97 1.13 -3.48
CA ALA A 204 8.99 2.07 -3.91
C ALA A 204 8.29 3.40 -4.19
N ASN A 205 8.78 4.44 -3.54
CA ASN A 205 8.39 5.81 -3.82
C ASN A 205 9.59 6.54 -4.41
N TYR A 206 9.35 7.69 -5.01
CA TYR A 206 10.44 8.50 -5.56
C TYR A 206 11.50 8.80 -4.49
N GLY A 207 12.72 8.29 -4.72
CA GLY A 207 13.87 8.43 -3.84
C GLY A 207 13.92 7.51 -2.61
N THR A 208 12.93 6.63 -2.41
CA THR A 208 12.94 5.65 -1.31
C THR A 208 12.48 4.28 -1.78
N VAL A 209 13.17 3.23 -1.32
CA VAL A 209 12.78 1.85 -1.63
C VAL A 209 12.43 1.13 -0.33
N LEU A 210 11.15 0.80 -0.18
CA LEU A 210 10.70 -0.11 0.87
C LEU A 210 10.72 -1.55 0.33
N TYR A 211 11.72 -2.32 0.74
CA TYR A 211 11.77 -3.74 0.46
C TYR A 211 11.24 -4.54 1.65
N SER A 212 9.92 -4.73 1.74
CA SER A 212 9.34 -5.73 2.65
C SER A 212 9.16 -7.08 1.95
N GLU A 213 10.24 -7.87 1.87
CA GLU A 213 10.11 -9.30 1.62
C GLU A 213 9.95 -10.03 2.95
N ILE A 214 8.73 -10.54 3.19
CA ILE A 214 8.39 -11.27 4.40
C ILE A 214 8.33 -12.75 4.04
N THR A 215 9.05 -13.55 4.81
CA THR A 215 9.28 -14.96 4.53
C THR A 215 8.76 -15.75 5.71
N PHE A 216 7.80 -16.66 5.50
CA PHE A 216 7.29 -17.49 6.60
C PHE A 216 7.75 -18.93 6.45
N PHE A 217 8.34 -19.43 7.54
CA PHE A 217 8.59 -20.84 7.76
C PHE A 217 7.61 -21.36 8.81
N PRO A 218 6.94 -22.50 8.58
CA PRO A 218 6.02 -23.11 9.55
C PRO A 218 6.67 -23.42 10.90
N PHE A 219 8.00 -23.43 10.99
CA PHE A 219 8.73 -23.80 12.20
C PHE A 219 9.88 -22.86 12.62
N HIS A 220 10.16 -21.76 11.89
CA HIS A 220 11.26 -20.84 12.23
C HIS A 220 10.84 -19.37 12.06
N PHE A 221 11.08 -18.54 13.08
CA PHE A 221 10.89 -17.09 13.01
C PHE A 221 12.07 -16.48 12.23
N ALA A 222 11.91 -16.29 10.93
CA ALA A 222 12.84 -15.49 10.13
C ALA A 222 12.03 -14.44 9.37
N ASP A 223 11.65 -13.37 10.07
CA ASP A 223 10.98 -12.22 9.46
C ASP A 223 12.03 -11.19 9.04
N THR A 224 12.01 -10.77 7.78
CA THR A 224 12.83 -9.67 7.30
C THR A 224 11.93 -8.50 6.90
N THR A 225 12.23 -7.32 7.42
CA THR A 225 11.64 -6.07 6.94
C THR A 225 12.78 -5.12 6.66
N MET A 226 12.95 -4.71 5.41
CA MET A 226 14.01 -3.80 5.03
C MET A 226 13.42 -2.49 4.51
N LEU A 227 13.78 -1.39 5.17
CA LEU A 227 13.51 -0.04 4.68
C LEU A 227 14.85 0.55 4.26
N VAL A 228 14.97 0.94 2.99
CA VAL A 228 16.23 1.40 2.42
C VAL A 228 16.03 2.74 1.72
N SER A 229 16.92 3.69 1.97
CA SER A 229 17.03 4.87 1.11
C SER A 229 17.99 4.52 -0.04
N GLU A 230 17.78 5.00 -1.27
CA GLU A 230 18.56 4.54 -2.45
C GLU A 230 20.08 4.60 -2.26
N LYS A 231 20.57 5.52 -1.43
CA LYS A 231 21.99 5.65 -1.08
C LYS A 231 22.59 4.40 -0.40
N ASP A 232 21.79 3.66 0.37
CA ASP A 232 22.26 2.52 1.17
C ASP A 232 22.31 1.22 0.37
N MET A 233 21.70 1.16 -0.84
CA MET A 233 21.75 -0.02 -1.72
C MET A 233 23.04 -0.13 -2.55
N ARG A 234 23.91 0.90 -2.54
CA ARG A 234 25.13 0.96 -3.38
C ARG A 234 26.43 0.76 -2.60
N ARG A 235 26.37 0.11 -1.44
CA ARG A 235 27.54 -0.30 -0.66
C ARG A 235 27.79 -1.79 -0.76
#